data_AF-A0A1F3FLG3-F1
#
_entry.id   AF-A0A1F3FLG3-F1
#
_cell.length_a   1.000
_cell.length_b   1.000
_cell.length_c   1.000
_cell.angle_alpha   90.00
_cell.angle_beta   90.00
_cell.angle_gamma   90.00
#
_symmetry.space_group_name_H-M   'P 1'
#
loop_
_entity.id
_entity.type
_entity.pdbx_description
1 polymer ?
#
loop_
_entity_poly.entity_id
_entity_poly.type
_entity_poly.pdbx_seq_one_letter_code
_entity_poly.pdbx_strand_id
1 'polypeptide(L)'
;MKSIFIVNSPLQLLNASEARAYFKIDNCILIIKGSNNKIHNAQINKILEIWKWDNIVRLPLIKGLSYFRDIIYLKYLTLKKERYEYLFFGDYSPITLRIYAINLMADNVILLDDGLVTITITKQYLSENNYIDYVYSPIGDKIRKIIANTLFLKTKFRNKIDLFSCYNVNTHKGQNLFVNKYDLVNKIFEKEEYAIDKTNIYFIGAQYVEMGIICIENYIKIFEKLIETYPDKRIIYVPHRFENEEKLNKLAKLNIEVRHFDNIFELEFIFMKIYPVNILGFLSSAMVTMQCIYKQANIININLNEKYIEPKFKETFANLQESYTLENNIKSILIE
;
A
#
# COMPACT_ATOMS: atom_id res chain seq x y z
N MET A 1 -9.86 -16.31 -20.95
CA MET A 1 -8.89 -15.63 -21.84
C MET A 1 -7.68 -15.26 -20.97
N LYS A 2 -6.59 -14.64 -21.45
CA LYS A 2 -5.38 -14.42 -20.63
C LYS A 2 -5.47 -13.10 -19.87
N SER A 3 -4.97 -13.05 -18.63
CA SER A 3 -4.90 -11.83 -17.83
C SER A 3 -3.45 -11.40 -17.55
N ILE A 4 -3.24 -10.13 -17.21
CA ILE A 4 -1.93 -9.60 -16.88
C ILE A 4 -1.97 -8.75 -15.62
N PHE A 5 -1.00 -8.96 -14.74
CA PHE A 5 -0.83 -8.24 -13.47
C PHE A 5 0.50 -7.52 -13.48
N ILE A 6 0.52 -6.26 -13.04
CA ILE A 6 1.73 -5.43 -13.05
C ILE A 6 1.89 -4.74 -11.71
N VAL A 7 2.90 -5.17 -10.95
CA VAL A 7 3.12 -4.74 -9.56
C VAL A 7 4.55 -4.26 -9.35
N ASN A 8 4.74 -3.37 -8.37
CA ASN A 8 6.02 -2.77 -7.99
C ASN A 8 6.33 -2.89 -6.49
N SER A 9 5.37 -3.35 -5.67
CA SER A 9 5.49 -3.42 -4.21
C SER A 9 4.88 -4.71 -3.64
N PRO A 10 5.34 -5.14 -2.44
CA PRO A 10 4.74 -6.28 -1.75
C PRO A 10 3.23 -6.12 -1.50
N LEU A 11 2.77 -4.93 -1.12
CA LEU A 11 1.34 -4.67 -0.91
C LEU A 11 0.54 -4.81 -2.22
N GLN A 12 1.06 -4.29 -3.33
CA GLN A 12 0.42 -4.48 -4.64
C GLN A 12 0.39 -5.96 -5.06
N LEU A 13 1.42 -6.74 -4.73
CA LEU A 13 1.43 -8.18 -5.01
C LEU A 13 0.41 -8.95 -4.15
N LEU A 14 0.25 -8.55 -2.89
CA LEU A 14 -0.82 -9.06 -2.03
C LEU A 14 -2.20 -8.77 -2.66
N ASN A 15 -2.46 -7.51 -3.04
CA ASN A 15 -3.72 -7.12 -3.69
C ASN A 15 -3.93 -7.78 -5.05
N ALA A 16 -2.86 -8.03 -5.82
CA ALA A 16 -2.93 -8.79 -7.07
C ALA A 16 -3.30 -10.25 -6.83
N SER A 17 -2.82 -10.86 -5.74
CA SER A 17 -3.15 -12.23 -5.37
C SER A 17 -4.60 -12.35 -4.94
N GLU A 18 -5.09 -11.39 -4.14
CA GLU A 18 -6.51 -11.25 -3.80
C GLU A 18 -7.39 -11.10 -5.05
N ALA A 19 -7.03 -10.18 -5.96
CA ALA A 19 -7.75 -9.97 -7.21
C ALA A 19 -7.78 -11.25 -8.07
N ARG A 20 -6.64 -11.92 -8.24
CA ARG A 20 -6.56 -13.18 -8.99
C ARG A 20 -7.53 -14.22 -8.43
N ALA A 21 -7.60 -14.36 -7.11
CA ALA A 21 -8.53 -15.28 -6.45
C ALA A 21 -10.00 -14.84 -6.61
N TYR A 22 -10.30 -13.55 -6.42
CA TYR A 22 -11.64 -12.98 -6.55
C TYR A 22 -12.23 -13.19 -7.95
N PHE A 23 -11.45 -12.89 -9.00
CA PHE A 23 -11.85 -13.04 -10.40
C PHE A 23 -11.66 -14.47 -10.93
N LYS A 24 -11.19 -15.42 -10.11
CA LYS A 24 -10.94 -16.83 -10.49
C LYS A 24 -10.05 -16.95 -11.73
N ILE A 25 -8.93 -16.24 -11.71
CA ILE A 25 -8.01 -16.15 -12.85
C ILE A 25 -6.92 -17.21 -12.74
N ASP A 26 -6.97 -18.20 -13.64
CA ASP A 26 -5.95 -19.24 -13.75
C ASP A 26 -4.85 -18.88 -14.76
N ASN A 27 -5.22 -18.45 -15.96
CA ASN A 27 -4.26 -18.12 -17.02
C ASN A 27 -3.84 -16.65 -16.97
N CYS A 28 -2.68 -16.38 -16.36
CA CYS A 28 -2.15 -15.03 -16.25
C CYS A 28 -0.63 -14.92 -16.39
N ILE A 29 -0.16 -13.69 -16.63
CA ILE A 29 1.23 -13.27 -16.44
C ILE A 29 1.29 -12.28 -15.29
N LEU A 30 2.23 -12.49 -14.36
CA LEU A 30 2.61 -11.52 -13.35
C LEU A 30 3.92 -10.83 -13.75
N ILE A 31 3.87 -9.52 -13.96
CA ILE A 31 5.03 -8.66 -14.15
C ILE A 31 5.37 -8.00 -12.82
N ILE A 32 6.57 -8.28 -12.31
CA ILE A 32 7.10 -7.67 -11.09
C ILE A 32 8.22 -6.70 -11.48
N LYS A 33 8.01 -5.42 -11.19
CA LYS A 33 9.04 -4.38 -11.35
C LYS A 33 9.95 -4.43 -10.13
N GLY A 34 11.22 -4.76 -10.36
CA GLY A 34 12.21 -4.94 -9.30
C GLY A 34 12.61 -3.64 -8.61
N SER A 35 13.02 -3.78 -7.35
CA SER A 35 13.58 -2.72 -6.51
C SER A 35 15.07 -2.95 -6.23
N ASN A 36 15.83 -1.88 -5.95
CA ASN A 36 17.20 -2.00 -5.43
C ASN A 36 17.25 -2.45 -3.97
N ASN A 37 16.10 -2.48 -3.28
CA ASN A 37 16.02 -2.83 -1.87
C ASN A 37 15.92 -4.36 -1.71
N LYS A 38 16.91 -4.96 -1.02
CA LYS A 38 16.96 -6.42 -0.76
C LYS A 38 15.78 -6.90 0.09
N ILE A 39 15.41 -6.13 1.13
CA ILE A 39 14.28 -6.45 2.02
C ILE A 39 12.99 -6.48 1.20
N HIS A 40 12.77 -5.45 0.38
CA HIS A 40 11.61 -5.39 -0.51
C HIS A 40 11.50 -6.62 -1.44
N ASN A 41 12.61 -7.03 -2.06
CA ASN A 41 12.60 -8.21 -2.93
C ASN A 41 12.39 -9.52 -2.15
N ALA A 42 12.91 -9.61 -0.92
CA ALA A 42 12.67 -10.76 -0.04
C ALA A 42 11.18 -10.86 0.36
N GLN A 43 10.53 -9.74 0.67
CA GLN A 43 9.10 -9.68 0.96
C GLN A 43 8.24 -10.14 -0.22
N ILE A 44 8.58 -9.71 -1.44
CA ILE A 44 7.94 -10.21 -2.67
C ILE A 44 8.07 -11.74 -2.78
N ASN A 45 9.25 -12.29 -2.52
CA ASN A 45 9.48 -13.73 -2.63
C ASN A 45 8.65 -14.52 -1.62
N LYS A 46 8.59 -14.06 -0.36
CA LYS A 46 7.76 -14.69 0.68
C LYS A 46 6.27 -14.69 0.31
N ILE A 47 5.76 -13.63 -0.33
CA ILE A 47 4.37 -13.62 -0.82
C ILE A 47 4.15 -14.66 -1.93
N LEU A 48 5.10 -14.81 -2.86
CA LEU A 48 5.04 -15.81 -3.93
C LEU A 48 5.15 -17.26 -3.42
N GLU A 49 5.77 -17.46 -2.26
CA GLU A 49 5.82 -18.76 -1.58
C GLU A 49 4.45 -19.14 -1.00
N ILE A 50 3.69 -18.17 -0.47
CA ILE A 50 2.32 -18.38 0.02
C ILE A 50 1.39 -18.68 -1.16
N TRP A 51 1.41 -17.84 -2.20
CA TRP A 51 0.52 -17.97 -3.36
C TRP A 51 1.33 -18.11 -4.64
N LYS A 52 1.32 -19.31 -5.20
CA LYS A 52 2.10 -19.64 -6.41
C LYS A 52 1.52 -18.97 -7.66
N TRP A 53 2.42 -18.50 -8.52
CA TRP A 53 2.11 -17.94 -9.83
C TRP A 53 2.86 -18.71 -10.91
N ASP A 54 2.18 -19.04 -12.01
CA ASP A 54 2.75 -19.91 -13.05
C ASP A 54 3.70 -19.16 -13.99
N ASN A 55 3.33 -17.93 -14.40
CA ASN A 55 4.13 -17.14 -15.34
C ASN A 55 4.57 -15.82 -14.69
N ILE A 56 5.79 -15.79 -14.14
CA ILE A 56 6.37 -14.60 -13.50
C ILE A 56 7.44 -14.00 -14.41
N VAL A 57 7.30 -12.72 -14.72
CA VAL A 57 8.32 -11.91 -15.39
C VAL A 57 8.85 -10.87 -14.42
N ARG A 58 10.14 -10.97 -14.09
CA ARG A 58 10.81 -9.95 -13.27
C ARG A 58 11.53 -8.94 -14.16
N LEU A 59 11.26 -7.66 -13.91
CA LEU A 59 11.94 -6.54 -14.55
C LEU A 59 12.90 -5.91 -13.53
N PRO A 60 14.15 -6.38 -13.38
CA PRO A 60 15.06 -5.99 -12.31
C PRO A 60 15.54 -4.54 -12.48
N LEU A 61 15.56 -3.74 -11.40
CA LEU A 61 15.97 -2.33 -11.47
C LEU A 61 17.38 -2.20 -12.09
N ILE A 62 17.49 -1.45 -13.18
CA ILE A 62 18.77 -1.09 -13.81
C ILE A 62 18.98 0.40 -13.55
N LYS A 63 20.01 0.76 -12.77
CA LYS A 63 20.32 2.17 -12.47
C LYS A 63 20.43 2.96 -13.79
N GLY A 64 19.74 4.10 -13.88
CA GLY A 64 19.69 4.95 -15.07
C GLY A 64 18.85 4.41 -16.25
N LEU A 65 18.59 3.11 -16.35
CA LEU A 65 17.93 2.48 -17.51
C LEU A 65 16.58 1.81 -17.21
N SER A 66 16.14 1.78 -15.95
CA SER A 66 14.91 1.09 -15.54
C SER A 66 13.69 1.51 -16.33
N TYR A 67 13.62 2.80 -16.67
CA TYR A 67 12.53 3.32 -17.48
C TYR A 67 12.60 2.84 -18.93
N PHE A 68 13.77 2.95 -19.57
CA PHE A 68 13.97 2.43 -20.93
C PHE A 68 13.62 0.95 -21.02
N ARG A 69 14.05 0.16 -20.04
CA ARG A 69 13.69 -1.25 -19.90
C ARG A 69 12.16 -1.44 -19.87
N ASP A 70 11.45 -0.68 -19.05
CA ASP A 70 9.98 -0.79 -18.95
C ASP A 70 9.29 -0.46 -20.28
N ILE A 71 9.72 0.59 -20.98
CA ILE A 71 9.12 0.93 -22.28
C ILE A 71 9.47 -0.11 -23.33
N ILE A 72 10.72 -0.57 -23.39
CA ILE A 72 11.15 -1.58 -24.36
C ILE A 72 10.37 -2.87 -24.14
N TYR A 73 10.19 -3.27 -22.89
CA TYR A 73 9.40 -4.45 -22.55
C TYR A 73 7.91 -4.27 -22.90
N LEU A 74 7.33 -3.10 -22.60
CA LEU A 74 5.98 -2.76 -23.05
C LEU A 74 5.88 -2.80 -24.59
N LYS A 75 6.87 -2.26 -25.31
CA LYS A 75 6.88 -2.28 -26.77
C LYS A 75 6.89 -3.72 -27.28
N TYR A 76 7.72 -4.57 -26.71
CA TYR A 76 7.72 -6.01 -27.00
C TYR A 76 6.33 -6.64 -26.78
N LEU A 77 5.67 -6.37 -25.66
CA LEU A 77 4.31 -6.87 -25.41
C LEU A 77 3.29 -6.36 -26.43
N THR A 78 3.32 -5.07 -26.79
CA THR A 78 2.41 -4.50 -27.79
C THR A 78 2.61 -5.10 -29.19
N LEU A 79 3.85 -5.47 -29.55
CA LEU A 79 4.15 -6.11 -30.82
C LEU A 79 3.53 -7.51 -30.95
N LYS A 80 3.26 -8.19 -29.83
CA LYS A 80 2.56 -9.48 -29.84
C LYS A 80 1.09 -9.38 -30.24
N LYS A 81 0.50 -8.18 -30.17
CA LYS A 81 -0.93 -7.93 -30.45
C LYS A 81 -1.88 -8.87 -29.69
N GLU A 82 -1.46 -9.32 -28.50
CA GLU A 82 -2.30 -10.12 -27.61
C GLU A 82 -3.40 -9.23 -26.98
N ARG A 83 -4.62 -9.76 -26.90
CA ARG A 83 -5.73 -9.15 -26.16
C ARG A 83 -5.90 -9.89 -24.83
N TYR A 84 -6.01 -9.11 -23.75
CA TYR A 84 -6.19 -9.60 -22.40
C TYR A 84 -7.63 -9.42 -21.93
N GLU A 85 -8.08 -10.32 -21.08
CA GLU A 85 -9.39 -10.20 -20.41
C GLU A 85 -9.35 -9.12 -19.33
N TYR A 86 -8.29 -9.18 -18.52
CA TYR A 86 -8.04 -8.26 -17.43
C TYR A 86 -6.59 -7.76 -17.47
N LEU A 87 -6.42 -6.47 -17.20
CA LEU A 87 -5.15 -5.85 -16.86
C LEU A 87 -5.27 -5.23 -15.48
N PHE A 88 -4.51 -5.78 -14.53
CA PHE A 88 -4.37 -5.24 -13.18
C PHE A 88 -3.05 -4.51 -13.05
N PHE A 89 -3.07 -3.33 -12.42
CA PHE A 89 -1.86 -2.57 -12.15
C PHE A 89 -1.94 -1.88 -10.79
N GLY A 90 -0.80 -1.82 -10.10
CA GLY A 90 -0.76 -1.41 -8.70
C GLY A 90 -0.61 0.07 -8.42
N ASP A 91 -0.20 0.88 -9.39
CA ASP A 91 0.01 2.31 -9.13
C ASP A 91 -0.24 3.14 -10.39
N TYR A 92 -1.11 4.14 -10.24
CA TYR A 92 -1.45 5.06 -11.31
C TYR A 92 -0.43 6.19 -11.42
N SER A 93 0.25 6.58 -10.36
CA SER A 93 1.06 7.81 -10.28
C SER A 93 2.24 7.86 -11.26
N PRO A 94 3.17 6.89 -11.28
CA PRO A 94 4.28 6.90 -12.20
C PRO A 94 3.79 6.50 -13.59
N ILE A 95 4.11 7.33 -14.59
CA ILE A 95 3.81 7.04 -16.00
C ILE A 95 4.25 5.63 -16.42
N THR A 96 5.29 5.09 -15.79
CA THR A 96 5.89 3.79 -16.07
C THR A 96 4.98 2.58 -15.82
N LEU A 97 3.94 2.72 -15.00
CA LEU A 97 2.92 1.69 -14.78
C LEU A 97 1.67 2.02 -15.59
N ARG A 98 1.27 3.29 -15.56
CA ARG A 98 0.12 3.82 -16.31
C ARG A 98 0.22 3.55 -17.82
N ILE A 99 1.41 3.59 -18.43
CA ILE A 99 1.60 3.32 -19.87
C ILE A 99 1.23 1.89 -20.28
N TYR A 100 1.33 0.90 -19.39
CA TYR A 100 0.90 -0.45 -19.71
C TYR A 100 -0.62 -0.49 -19.88
N ALA A 101 -1.35 0.08 -18.93
CA ALA A 101 -2.80 0.20 -18.95
C ALA A 101 -3.33 1.03 -20.15
N ILE A 102 -2.52 1.94 -20.70
CA ILE A 102 -2.85 2.74 -21.89
C ILE A 102 -2.67 1.95 -23.20
N ASN A 103 -1.64 1.11 -23.28
CA ASN A 103 -1.17 0.55 -24.56
C ASN A 103 -1.49 -0.92 -24.77
N LEU A 104 -1.66 -1.69 -23.70
CA LEU A 104 -2.07 -3.09 -23.82
C LEU A 104 -3.57 -3.17 -24.11
N MET A 105 -3.96 -4.07 -25.02
CA MET A 105 -5.36 -4.31 -25.34
C MET A 105 -5.98 -5.18 -24.25
N ALA A 106 -6.77 -4.58 -23.37
CA ALA A 106 -7.48 -5.30 -22.32
C ALA A 106 -8.97 -4.88 -22.29
N ASP A 107 -9.85 -5.85 -22.03
CA ASP A 107 -11.30 -5.59 -21.93
C ASP A 107 -11.64 -4.87 -20.63
N ASN A 108 -10.94 -5.22 -19.56
CA ASN A 108 -11.09 -4.63 -18.25
C ASN A 108 -9.73 -4.15 -17.73
N VAL A 109 -9.65 -2.88 -17.36
CA VAL A 109 -8.46 -2.29 -16.75
C VAL A 109 -8.79 -1.95 -15.31
N ILE A 110 -8.07 -2.56 -14.36
CA ILE A 110 -8.40 -2.52 -12.94
C ILE A 110 -7.19 -2.00 -12.15
N LEU A 111 -7.38 -0.93 -11.37
CA LEU A 111 -6.39 -0.42 -10.44
C LEU A 111 -6.48 -1.18 -9.11
N LEU A 112 -5.33 -1.62 -8.60
CA LEU A 112 -5.20 -2.24 -7.28
C LEU A 112 -4.80 -1.20 -6.22
N ASP A 113 -5.02 -1.52 -4.94
CA ASP A 113 -4.59 -0.68 -3.83
C ASP A 113 -3.06 -0.61 -3.67
N ASP A 114 -2.57 0.60 -3.37
CA ASP A 114 -1.17 0.90 -3.01
C ASP A 114 -1.10 1.87 -1.82
N GLY A 115 -1.81 1.52 -0.77
CA GLY A 115 -1.95 2.37 0.41
C GLY A 115 -2.91 3.55 0.18
N LEU A 116 -2.77 4.61 1.01
CA LEU A 116 -3.70 5.74 0.99
C LEU A 116 -3.66 6.55 -0.33
N VAL A 117 -2.60 6.42 -1.12
CA VAL A 117 -2.49 7.10 -2.42
C VAL A 117 -3.61 6.68 -3.37
N THR A 118 -4.15 5.47 -3.25
CA THR A 118 -5.27 5.00 -4.06
C THR A 118 -6.52 5.84 -3.86
N ILE A 119 -6.76 6.34 -2.64
CA ILE A 119 -7.87 7.27 -2.34
C ILE A 119 -7.65 8.58 -3.11
N THR A 120 -6.45 9.15 -3.02
CA THR A 120 -6.09 10.39 -3.73
C THR A 120 -6.20 10.23 -5.24
N ILE A 121 -5.68 9.13 -5.80
CA ILE A 121 -5.76 8.81 -7.23
C ILE A 121 -7.22 8.77 -7.67
N THR A 122 -8.07 8.03 -6.96
CA THR A 122 -9.48 7.89 -7.29
C THR A 122 -10.19 9.25 -7.26
N LYS A 123 -9.98 10.05 -6.22
CA LYS A 123 -10.67 11.33 -5.99
C LYS A 123 -10.20 12.49 -6.85
N GLN A 124 -8.96 12.48 -7.34
CA GLN A 124 -8.38 13.64 -8.03
C GLN A 124 -8.09 13.38 -9.51
N TYR A 125 -7.82 12.12 -9.89
CA TYR A 125 -7.29 11.80 -11.22
C TYR A 125 -8.17 10.86 -12.01
N LEU A 126 -8.92 10.01 -11.31
CA LEU A 126 -9.99 9.20 -11.89
C LEU A 126 -11.35 9.88 -11.71
N SER A 127 -11.34 11.09 -11.14
CA SER A 127 -12.52 11.88 -10.89
C SER A 127 -12.89 12.80 -12.02
N GLU A 128 -14.18 12.77 -12.36
CA GLU A 128 -14.74 13.40 -13.55
C GLU A 128 -14.29 12.65 -14.82
N ASN A 129 -15.07 12.63 -15.90
CA ASN A 129 -14.79 11.83 -17.11
C ASN A 129 -13.47 12.22 -17.85
N ASN A 130 -12.63 13.03 -17.23
CA ASN A 130 -11.34 13.49 -17.69
C ASN A 130 -10.26 12.78 -16.87
N TYR A 131 -9.76 11.65 -17.36
CA TYR A 131 -8.61 10.96 -16.74
C TYR A 131 -7.38 11.88 -16.79
N ILE A 132 -7.11 12.60 -15.69
CA ILE A 132 -5.98 13.53 -15.61
C ILE A 132 -4.71 12.73 -15.36
N ASP A 133 -3.64 13.11 -16.05
CA ASP A 133 -2.32 12.52 -15.80
C ASP A 133 -1.80 12.98 -14.44
N TYR A 134 -1.57 12.02 -13.53
CA TYR A 134 -0.76 12.31 -12.34
C TYR A 134 0.67 12.61 -12.78
N VAL A 135 1.21 13.76 -12.32
CA VAL A 135 2.57 14.20 -12.60
C VAL A 135 3.41 13.99 -11.35
N TYR A 136 4.23 12.95 -11.35
CA TYR A 136 5.12 12.65 -10.21
C TYR A 136 6.42 13.46 -10.28
N SER A 137 6.98 13.59 -11.49
CA SER A 137 8.19 14.37 -11.74
C SER A 137 8.03 15.11 -13.06
N PRO A 138 7.89 16.44 -13.09
CA PRO A 138 7.62 17.16 -14.34
C PRO A 138 8.66 16.90 -15.43
N ILE A 139 9.94 16.98 -15.08
CA ILE A 139 11.06 16.75 -16.01
C ILE A 139 11.16 15.27 -16.37
N GLY A 140 11.13 14.39 -15.37
CA GLY A 140 11.21 12.96 -15.57
C GLY A 140 10.08 12.45 -16.46
N ASP A 141 8.84 12.82 -16.17
CA ASP A 141 7.66 12.43 -16.94
C ASP A 141 7.65 13.01 -18.35
N LYS A 142 8.19 14.22 -18.56
CA LYS A 142 8.35 14.77 -19.92
C LYS A 142 9.34 13.96 -20.76
N ILE A 143 10.53 13.66 -20.22
CA ILE A 143 11.53 12.79 -20.89
C ILE A 143 10.91 11.44 -21.19
N ARG A 144 10.19 10.88 -20.22
CA ARG A 144 9.51 9.59 -20.35
C ARG A 144 8.50 9.61 -21.50
N LYS A 145 7.64 10.62 -21.56
CA LYS A 145 6.67 10.80 -22.66
C LYS A 145 7.35 10.88 -24.02
N ILE A 146 8.49 11.57 -24.14
CA ILE A 146 9.26 11.65 -25.39
C ILE A 146 9.69 10.26 -25.85
N ILE A 147 10.35 9.48 -24.99
CA ILE A 147 10.85 8.14 -25.35
C ILE A 147 9.69 7.21 -25.73
N ALA A 148 8.58 7.25 -24.97
CA ALA A 148 7.39 6.46 -25.30
C ALA A 148 6.82 6.82 -26.68
N ASN A 149 6.71 8.11 -26.99
CA ASN A 149 6.23 8.59 -28.29
C ASN A 149 7.17 8.18 -29.43
N THR A 150 8.50 8.21 -29.23
CA THR A 150 9.48 7.72 -30.23
C THR A 150 9.31 6.24 -30.54
N LEU A 151 8.82 5.45 -29.58
CA LEU A 151 8.49 4.03 -29.77
C LEU A 151 7.03 3.80 -30.19
N PHE A 152 6.32 4.84 -30.60
CA PHE A 152 4.92 4.83 -31.02
C PHE A 152 3.95 4.31 -29.94
N LEU A 153 4.27 4.57 -28.67
CA LEU A 153 3.40 4.25 -27.53
C LEU A 153 2.61 5.48 -27.13
N LYS A 154 1.33 5.26 -26.81
CA LYS A 154 0.41 6.29 -26.32
C LYS A 154 0.76 6.65 -24.87
N THR A 155 0.58 7.92 -24.53
CA THR A 155 0.93 8.45 -23.21
C THR A 155 -0.23 9.12 -22.47
N LYS A 156 -1.40 9.21 -23.12
CA LYS A 156 -2.64 9.74 -22.52
C LYS A 156 -3.61 8.62 -22.24
N PHE A 157 -4.18 8.61 -21.04
CA PHE A 157 -5.23 7.66 -20.68
C PHE A 157 -6.54 8.00 -21.39
N ARG A 158 -7.23 6.97 -21.88
CA ARG A 158 -8.57 7.10 -22.51
C ARG A 158 -9.52 5.97 -22.11
N ASN A 159 -9.01 4.94 -21.45
CA ASN A 159 -9.82 3.78 -21.09
C ASN A 159 -10.57 4.07 -19.80
N LYS A 160 -11.61 3.28 -19.57
CA LYS A 160 -12.25 3.22 -18.26
C LYS A 160 -11.32 2.48 -17.28
N ILE A 161 -11.19 2.95 -16.05
CA ILE A 161 -10.45 2.24 -14.99
C ILE A 161 -11.44 1.82 -13.92
N ASP A 162 -11.58 0.53 -13.71
CA ASP A 162 -12.29 -0.03 -12.57
C ASP A 162 -11.34 -0.16 -11.38
N LEU A 163 -11.89 -0.32 -10.18
CA LEU A 163 -11.12 -0.37 -8.93
C LEU A 163 -11.29 -1.72 -8.27
N PHE A 164 -10.20 -2.32 -7.81
CA PHE A 164 -10.24 -3.44 -6.85
C PHE A 164 -9.60 -2.96 -5.55
N SER A 165 -10.44 -2.56 -4.61
CA SER A 165 -10.03 -1.74 -3.46
C SER A 165 -10.74 -2.12 -2.17
N CYS A 166 -10.03 -2.04 -1.05
CA CYS A 166 -10.58 -2.14 0.30
C CYS A 166 -11.09 -0.80 0.83
N TYR A 167 -10.75 0.32 0.18
CA TYR A 167 -11.19 1.65 0.58
C TYR A 167 -12.63 1.92 0.13
N ASN A 168 -13.38 2.63 0.98
CA ASN A 168 -14.70 3.12 0.61
C ASN A 168 -14.56 4.40 -0.22
N VAL A 169 -14.38 4.24 -1.53
CA VAL A 169 -14.21 5.34 -2.47
C VAL A 169 -15.41 5.51 -3.39
N ASN A 170 -15.80 6.75 -3.64
CA ASN A 170 -16.84 7.06 -4.60
C ASN A 170 -16.30 6.85 -6.02
N THR A 171 -16.93 5.96 -6.78
CA THR A 171 -16.64 5.76 -8.20
C THR A 171 -17.36 6.76 -9.08
N HIS A 172 -16.73 7.14 -10.20
CA HIS A 172 -17.36 8.00 -11.20
C HIS A 172 -18.28 7.20 -12.14
N LYS A 173 -19.13 7.91 -12.90
CA LYS A 173 -20.17 7.30 -13.74
C LYS A 173 -19.58 6.26 -14.69
N GLY A 174 -19.99 5.00 -14.49
CA GLY A 174 -19.59 3.87 -15.31
C GLY A 174 -18.40 3.09 -14.78
N GLN A 175 -17.64 3.56 -13.78
CA GLN A 175 -16.62 2.76 -13.11
C GLN A 175 -17.26 1.73 -12.17
N ASN A 176 -16.67 0.54 -12.11
CA ASN A 176 -17.01 -0.49 -11.14
C ASN A 176 -16.02 -0.44 -9.97
N LEU A 177 -16.54 -0.60 -8.76
CA LEU A 177 -15.75 -0.87 -7.56
C LEU A 177 -15.95 -2.33 -7.15
N PHE A 178 -14.87 -3.09 -7.19
CA PHE A 178 -14.79 -4.44 -6.67
C PHE A 178 -14.14 -4.37 -5.28
N VAL A 179 -14.88 -4.78 -4.25
CA VAL A 179 -14.42 -4.64 -2.86
C VAL A 179 -13.41 -5.74 -2.54
N ASN A 180 -12.17 -5.36 -2.21
CA ASN A 180 -11.16 -6.26 -1.68
C ASN A 180 -11.39 -6.48 -0.19
N LYS A 181 -11.94 -7.64 0.17
CA LYS A 181 -12.19 -8.05 1.56
C LYS A 181 -11.05 -8.85 2.19
N TYR A 182 -9.96 -9.03 1.44
CA TYR A 182 -8.83 -9.89 1.78
C TYR A 182 -9.25 -11.35 2.09
N ASP A 183 -10.17 -11.88 1.30
CA ASP A 183 -10.73 -13.22 1.53
C ASP A 183 -9.68 -14.33 1.31
N LEU A 184 -8.69 -14.12 0.45
CA LEU A 184 -7.61 -15.09 0.25
C LEU A 184 -6.72 -15.18 1.50
N VAL A 185 -6.35 -14.04 2.09
CA VAL A 185 -5.62 -14.00 3.37
C VAL A 185 -6.47 -14.58 4.51
N ASN A 186 -7.74 -14.20 4.60
CA ASN A 186 -8.63 -14.63 5.67
C ASN A 186 -8.76 -16.16 5.75
N LYS A 187 -8.76 -16.84 4.59
CA LYS A 187 -8.79 -18.31 4.50
C LYS A 187 -7.56 -19.00 5.07
N ILE A 188 -6.45 -18.29 5.29
CA ILE A 188 -5.27 -18.87 5.97
C ILE A 188 -5.61 -19.13 7.44
N PHE A 189 -6.28 -18.17 8.10
CA PHE A 189 -6.69 -18.31 9.50
C PHE A 189 -7.74 -19.40 9.72
N GLU A 190 -8.48 -19.81 8.69
CA GLU A 190 -9.43 -20.93 8.76
C GLU A 190 -8.74 -22.31 8.74
N LYS A 191 -7.52 -22.39 8.22
CA LYS A 191 -6.82 -23.66 7.96
C LYS A 191 -5.80 -24.04 9.02
N GLU A 192 -5.39 -23.10 9.84
CA GLU A 192 -4.29 -23.27 10.79
C GLU A 192 -4.66 -22.66 12.13
N GLU A 193 -4.08 -23.19 13.21
CA GLU A 193 -4.24 -22.63 14.54
C GLU A 193 -3.25 -21.46 14.75
N TYR A 194 -3.77 -20.37 15.31
CA TYR A 194 -3.02 -19.15 15.61
C TYR A 194 -3.13 -18.82 17.09
N ALA A 195 -2.01 -18.48 17.72
CA ALA A 195 -2.00 -18.02 19.10
C ALA A 195 -2.65 -16.64 19.18
N ILE A 196 -3.75 -16.51 19.94
CA ILE A 196 -4.44 -15.23 20.13
C ILE A 196 -3.64 -14.37 21.09
N ASP A 197 -3.08 -13.26 20.60
CA ASP A 197 -2.31 -12.34 21.43
C ASP A 197 -3.17 -11.16 21.89
N LYS A 198 -3.63 -11.26 23.14
CA LYS A 198 -4.36 -10.21 23.85
C LYS A 198 -3.46 -9.31 24.69
N THR A 199 -2.20 -9.70 24.89
CA THR A 199 -1.29 -9.08 25.86
C THR A 199 -0.51 -7.93 25.26
N ASN A 200 -0.19 -8.02 23.97
CA ASN A 200 0.59 -7.00 23.28
C ASN A 200 -0.32 -6.01 22.53
N ILE A 201 0.17 -4.77 22.44
CA ILE A 201 -0.25 -3.76 21.48
C ILE A 201 0.83 -3.71 20.40
N TYR A 202 0.46 -3.98 19.15
CA TYR A 202 1.35 -3.77 18.01
C TYR A 202 1.12 -2.36 17.47
N PHE A 203 2.09 -1.48 17.70
CA PHE A 203 2.00 -0.08 17.33
C PHE A 203 2.69 0.17 15.98
N ILE A 204 1.95 0.63 14.98
CA ILE A 204 2.47 0.98 13.65
C ILE A 204 3.13 2.36 13.73
N GLY A 205 4.45 2.37 13.58
CA GLY A 205 5.27 3.57 13.62
C GLY A 205 5.02 4.54 12.46
N ALA A 206 5.41 5.80 12.69
CA ALA A 206 5.32 6.86 11.70
C ALA A 206 6.54 7.79 11.77
N GLN A 207 6.91 8.32 10.61
CA GLN A 207 8.06 9.22 10.42
C GLN A 207 7.79 10.69 10.83
N TYR A 208 6.94 10.91 11.84
CA TYR A 208 6.50 12.27 12.20
C TYR A 208 7.61 13.15 12.78
N VAL A 209 8.53 12.55 13.55
CA VAL A 209 9.69 13.28 14.08
C VAL A 209 10.66 13.63 12.95
N GLU A 210 10.91 12.70 12.04
CA GLU A 210 11.83 12.86 10.92
C GLU A 210 11.32 13.87 9.90
N MET A 211 10.00 13.99 9.75
CA MET A 211 9.35 15.03 8.95
C MET A 211 9.23 16.37 9.69
N GLY A 212 9.60 16.45 10.97
CA GLY A 212 9.45 17.64 11.80
C GLY A 212 8.00 18.03 12.06
N ILE A 213 7.06 17.07 12.02
CA ILE A 213 5.64 17.27 12.36
C ILE A 213 5.47 17.39 13.87
N ILE A 214 6.27 16.64 14.63
CA ILE A 214 6.27 16.58 16.09
C ILE A 214 7.74 16.60 16.54
N CYS A 215 8.09 17.40 17.55
CA CYS A 215 9.41 17.26 18.17
C CYS A 215 9.54 15.94 18.94
N ILE A 216 10.77 15.44 19.10
CA ILE A 216 11.00 14.15 19.74
C ILE A 216 10.50 14.11 21.19
N GLU A 217 10.60 15.22 21.94
CA GLU A 217 10.11 15.32 23.32
C GLU A 217 8.59 15.15 23.39
N ASN A 218 7.84 15.76 22.46
CA ASN A 218 6.39 15.59 22.39
C ASN A 218 6.00 14.19 21.95
N TYR A 219 6.77 13.57 21.06
CA TYR A 219 6.57 12.19 20.65
C TYR A 219 6.71 11.21 21.84
N ILE A 220 7.74 11.40 22.67
CA ILE A 220 7.94 10.60 23.89
C ILE A 220 6.78 10.80 24.88
N LYS A 221 6.31 12.03 25.10
CA LYS A 221 5.14 12.31 25.96
C LYS A 221 3.86 11.59 25.50
N ILE A 222 3.65 11.47 24.19
CA ILE A 222 2.51 10.73 23.64
C ILE A 222 2.61 9.25 24.03
N PHE A 223 3.81 8.67 23.98
CA PHE A 223 4.02 7.27 24.35
C PHE A 223 3.96 7.03 25.87
N GLU A 224 4.43 7.96 26.70
CA GLU A 224 4.23 7.91 28.15
C GLU A 224 2.73 7.80 28.48
N LYS A 225 1.91 8.64 27.85
CA LYS A 225 0.45 8.60 28.01
C LYS A 225 -0.20 7.34 27.46
N LEU A 226 0.31 6.79 26.36
CA LEU A 226 -0.16 5.50 25.86
C LEU A 226 0.11 4.37 26.85
N ILE A 227 1.28 4.37 27.50
CA ILE A 227 1.61 3.39 28.55
C ILE A 227 0.64 3.54 29.74
N GLU A 228 0.39 4.78 30.19
CA GLU A 228 -0.58 5.05 31.26
C GLU A 228 -2.01 4.61 30.90
N THR A 229 -2.41 4.77 29.64
CA THR A 229 -3.74 4.40 29.13
C THR A 229 -3.92 2.88 29.08
N TYR A 230 -2.83 2.13 28.88
CA TYR A 230 -2.84 0.68 28.71
C TYR A 230 -1.86 -0.02 29.68
N PRO A 231 -2.06 0.09 31.00
CA PRO A 231 -1.08 -0.37 31.99
C PRO A 231 -0.85 -1.90 31.99
N ASP A 232 -1.86 -2.67 31.57
CA ASP A 232 -1.81 -4.13 31.51
C ASP A 232 -1.34 -4.66 30.14
N LYS A 233 -0.85 -3.79 29.25
CA LYS A 233 -0.41 -4.15 27.90
C LYS A 233 1.06 -3.85 27.71
N ARG A 234 1.74 -4.73 26.98
CA ARG A 234 3.09 -4.47 26.48
C ARG A 234 3.00 -3.85 25.09
N ILE A 235 3.70 -2.74 24.88
CA ILE A 235 3.75 -2.08 23.57
C ILE A 235 4.93 -2.65 22.77
N ILE A 236 4.62 -3.20 21.60
CA ILE A 236 5.57 -3.59 20.56
C ILE A 236 5.47 -2.53 19.46
N TYR A 237 6.45 -1.64 19.40
CA TYR A 237 6.55 -0.60 18.39
C TYR A 237 7.22 -1.15 17.13
N VAL A 238 6.51 -1.06 16.00
CA VAL A 238 6.99 -1.51 14.70
C VAL A 238 7.36 -0.28 13.88
N PRO A 239 8.65 0.07 13.78
CA PRO A 239 9.08 1.31 13.18
C PRO A 239 8.85 1.33 11.67
N HIS A 240 8.48 2.50 11.16
CA HIS A 240 8.55 2.80 9.75
C HIS A 240 10.01 2.84 9.29
N ARG A 241 10.26 2.40 8.05
CA ARG A 241 11.60 2.21 7.46
C ARG A 241 12.51 3.46 7.38
N PHE A 242 11.96 4.64 7.62
CA PHE A 242 12.68 5.91 7.54
C PHE A 242 12.83 6.58 8.92
N GLU A 243 12.47 5.88 9.99
CA GLU A 243 12.63 6.40 11.35
C GLU A 243 14.09 6.32 11.80
N ASN A 244 14.51 7.31 12.58
CA ASN A 244 15.89 7.41 13.04
C ASN A 244 16.12 6.64 14.36
N GLU A 245 17.35 6.17 14.55
CA GLU A 245 17.76 5.40 15.73
C GLU A 245 17.63 6.19 17.04
N GLU A 246 17.80 7.52 17.02
CA GLU A 246 17.68 8.33 18.24
C GLU A 246 16.28 8.19 18.85
N LYS A 247 15.24 8.32 18.02
CA LYS A 247 13.85 8.16 18.43
C LYS A 247 13.57 6.75 18.94
N LEU A 248 14.01 5.73 18.21
CA LEU A 248 13.81 4.33 18.60
C LEU A 248 14.47 4.01 19.95
N ASN A 249 15.68 4.53 20.17
CA ASN A 249 16.38 4.37 21.45
C ASN A 249 15.67 5.10 22.60
N LYS A 250 15.04 6.26 22.37
CA LYS A 250 14.23 6.93 23.41
C LYS A 250 12.95 6.15 23.72
N LEU A 251 12.27 5.58 22.72
CA LEU A 251 11.12 4.71 22.94
C LEU A 251 11.50 3.47 23.76
N ALA A 252 12.62 2.82 23.43
CA ALA A 252 13.08 1.63 24.15
C ALA A 252 13.33 1.90 25.65
N LYS A 253 13.75 3.11 26.01
CA LYS A 253 13.93 3.52 27.42
C LYS A 253 12.61 3.62 28.21
N LEU A 254 11.47 3.71 27.52
CA LEU A 254 10.14 3.65 28.14
C LEU A 254 9.61 2.21 28.31
N ASN A 255 10.49 1.21 28.24
CA ASN A 255 10.11 -0.22 28.27
C ASN A 255 9.18 -0.62 27.10
N ILE A 256 9.27 0.11 25.98
CA ILE A 256 8.61 -0.24 24.71
C ILE A 256 9.55 -1.17 23.94
N GLU A 257 9.04 -2.29 23.47
CA GLU A 257 9.83 -3.16 22.60
C GLU A 257 9.82 -2.61 21.17
N VAL A 258 10.98 -2.21 20.66
CA VAL A 258 11.13 -1.88 19.23
C VAL A 258 11.40 -3.15 18.45
N ARG A 259 10.52 -3.48 17.50
CA ARG A 259 10.61 -4.71 16.69
C ARG A 259 10.49 -4.40 15.21
N HIS A 260 11.53 -4.74 14.45
CA HIS A 260 11.50 -4.68 12.98
C HIS A 260 10.87 -5.96 12.42
N PHE A 261 9.90 -5.80 11.52
CA PHE A 261 9.27 -6.90 10.82
C PHE A 261 10.03 -7.25 9.54
N ASP A 262 10.11 -8.55 9.25
CA ASP A 262 10.74 -9.03 8.02
C ASP A 262 9.79 -8.99 6.82
N ASN A 263 8.46 -8.95 7.07
CA ASN A 263 7.41 -8.85 6.07
C ASN A 263 6.67 -7.52 6.10
N ILE A 264 5.74 -7.37 5.16
CA ILE A 264 4.72 -6.34 5.28
C ILE A 264 3.86 -6.60 6.52
N PHE A 265 3.38 -5.52 7.13
CA PHE A 265 2.65 -5.56 8.38
C PHE A 265 1.43 -6.48 8.30
N GLU A 266 0.76 -6.51 7.15
CA GLU A 266 -0.40 -7.34 6.82
C GLU A 266 -0.15 -8.84 7.02
N LEU A 267 1.05 -9.31 6.68
CA LEU A 267 1.39 -10.73 6.62
C LEU A 267 2.34 -11.18 7.71
N GLU A 268 2.98 -10.28 8.46
CA GLU A 268 3.97 -10.68 9.48
C GLU A 268 3.36 -11.65 10.50
N PHE A 269 2.15 -11.36 10.99
CA PHE A 269 1.48 -12.18 11.99
C PHE A 269 1.14 -13.60 11.49
N ILE A 270 0.93 -13.75 10.17
CA ILE A 270 0.74 -15.06 9.53
C ILE A 270 1.98 -15.91 9.68
N PHE A 271 3.17 -15.33 9.47
CA PHE A 271 4.44 -16.02 9.63
C PHE A 271 4.80 -16.28 11.09
N MET A 272 4.41 -15.37 12.00
CA MET A 272 4.60 -15.52 13.44
C MET A 272 3.64 -16.54 14.07
N LYS A 273 2.63 -17.03 13.34
CA LYS A 273 1.53 -17.86 13.87
C LYS A 273 0.80 -17.20 15.05
N ILE A 274 0.62 -15.88 14.97
CA ILE A 274 -0.09 -15.08 15.97
C ILE A 274 -1.31 -14.40 15.34
N TYR A 275 -2.42 -14.32 16.10
CA TYR A 275 -3.54 -13.45 15.77
C TYR A 275 -3.50 -12.22 16.71
N PRO A 276 -3.13 -11.02 16.22
CA PRO A 276 -3.04 -9.83 17.05
C PRO A 276 -4.42 -9.29 17.41
N VAL A 277 -4.67 -9.04 18.69
CA VAL A 277 -5.95 -8.46 19.14
C VAL A 277 -5.90 -6.94 19.24
N ASN A 278 -4.75 -6.32 19.52
CA ASN A 278 -4.64 -4.86 19.65
C ASN A 278 -3.60 -4.31 18.67
N ILE A 279 -4.05 -3.47 17.74
CA ILE A 279 -3.18 -2.80 16.78
C ILE A 279 -3.48 -1.30 16.84
N LEU A 280 -2.48 -0.53 17.21
CA LEU A 280 -2.55 0.93 17.29
C LEU A 280 -1.60 1.53 16.26
N GLY A 281 -1.77 2.80 15.93
CA GLY A 281 -0.86 3.49 15.01
C GLY A 281 -1.30 4.90 14.68
N PHE A 282 -0.56 5.53 13.78
CA PHE A 282 -0.89 6.85 13.27
C PHE A 282 -1.20 6.80 11.76
N LEU A 283 -2.44 7.14 11.38
CA LEU A 283 -2.89 7.47 10.01
C LEU A 283 -2.26 6.61 8.90
N SER A 284 -2.15 5.29 9.12
CA SER A 284 -1.38 4.39 8.25
C SER A 284 -2.32 3.52 7.42
N SER A 285 -2.04 3.38 6.12
CA SER A 285 -2.80 2.46 5.25
C SER A 285 -2.83 1.03 5.78
N ALA A 286 -1.77 0.60 6.48
CA ALA A 286 -1.71 -0.73 7.07
C ALA A 286 -2.85 -0.93 8.09
N MET A 287 -3.34 0.11 8.76
CA MET A 287 -4.46 -0.04 9.68
C MET A 287 -5.75 -0.41 8.95
N VAL A 288 -5.96 0.16 7.75
CA VAL A 288 -7.15 -0.13 6.92
C VAL A 288 -7.10 -1.56 6.43
N THR A 289 -5.95 -1.99 5.89
CA THR A 289 -5.77 -3.37 5.41
C THR A 289 -5.87 -4.37 6.56
N MET A 290 -5.29 -4.06 7.72
CA MET A 290 -5.40 -4.89 8.93
C MET A 290 -6.83 -4.99 9.45
N GLN A 291 -7.67 -3.94 9.33
CA GLN A 291 -9.08 -4.01 9.69
C GLN A 291 -9.86 -4.98 8.80
N CYS A 292 -9.50 -5.08 7.51
CA CYS A 292 -10.11 -6.04 6.59
C CYS A 292 -9.65 -7.48 6.85
N ILE A 293 -8.38 -7.68 7.17
CA ILE A 293 -7.76 -8.99 7.39
C ILE A 293 -8.12 -9.53 8.79
N TYR A 294 -7.87 -8.75 9.84
CA TYR A 294 -8.02 -9.18 11.24
C TYR A 294 -9.33 -8.64 11.81
N LYS A 295 -10.46 -9.16 11.32
CA LYS A 295 -11.82 -8.66 11.63
C LYS A 295 -12.19 -8.60 13.12
N GLN A 296 -11.55 -9.44 13.95
CA GLN A 296 -11.75 -9.46 15.40
C GLN A 296 -10.72 -8.61 16.18
N ALA A 297 -9.74 -8.03 15.49
CA ALA A 297 -8.75 -7.16 16.11
C ALA A 297 -9.32 -5.76 16.37
N ASN A 298 -8.92 -5.18 17.49
CA ASN A 298 -9.18 -3.80 17.83
C ASN A 298 -8.11 -2.91 17.17
N ILE A 299 -8.46 -2.35 16.00
CA ILE A 299 -7.62 -1.42 15.26
C ILE A 299 -7.97 0.02 15.68
N ILE A 300 -7.02 0.73 16.29
CA ILE A 300 -7.24 2.08 16.82
C ILE A 300 -6.21 3.06 16.28
N ASN A 301 -6.68 4.07 15.55
CA ASN A 301 -5.86 5.23 15.19
C ASN A 301 -5.68 6.18 16.37
N ILE A 302 -4.45 6.64 16.58
CA ILE A 302 -4.13 7.64 17.59
C ILE A 302 -4.17 9.02 16.94
N ASN A 303 -5.19 9.79 17.29
CA ASN A 303 -5.23 11.21 16.97
C ASN A 303 -4.32 11.98 17.93
N LEU A 304 -3.55 12.86 17.34
CA LEU A 304 -2.66 13.79 18.00
C LEU A 304 -3.41 15.06 18.38
N ASN A 305 -3.25 15.47 19.63
CA ASN A 305 -3.64 16.81 20.05
C ASN A 305 -2.75 17.86 19.38
N GLU A 306 -3.35 18.94 18.88
CA GLU A 306 -2.63 20.02 18.19
C GLU A 306 -1.49 20.63 19.00
N LYS A 307 -1.53 20.54 20.33
CA LYS A 307 -0.43 21.03 21.19
C LYS A 307 0.89 20.29 20.98
N TYR A 308 0.84 19.06 20.45
CA TYR A 308 2.02 18.27 20.14
C TYR A 308 2.58 18.52 18.73
N ILE A 309 1.77 19.15 17.87
CA ILE A 309 2.08 19.32 16.45
C ILE A 309 2.73 20.68 16.21
N GLU A 310 3.78 20.70 15.41
CA GLU A 310 4.45 21.92 14.99
C GLU A 310 3.48 22.87 14.27
N PRO A 311 3.51 24.20 14.56
CA PRO A 311 2.48 25.15 14.10
C PRO A 311 2.16 25.08 12.60
N LYS A 312 3.19 24.92 11.76
CA LYS A 312 3.06 24.87 10.30
C LYS A 312 2.27 23.66 9.76
N PHE A 313 2.06 22.64 10.59
CA PHE A 313 1.36 21.41 10.19
C PHE A 313 -0.03 21.26 10.83
N LYS A 314 -0.41 22.09 11.81
CA LYS A 314 -1.64 21.89 12.60
C LYS A 314 -2.89 21.75 11.74
N GLU A 315 -3.14 22.73 10.87
CA GLU A 315 -4.33 22.74 10.01
C GLU A 315 -4.35 21.54 9.04
N THR A 316 -3.23 21.29 8.36
CA THR A 316 -3.11 20.17 7.42
C THR A 316 -3.32 18.82 8.12
N PHE A 317 -2.78 18.67 9.33
CA PHE A 317 -2.87 17.44 10.08
C PHE A 317 -4.26 17.23 10.71
N ALA A 318 -4.91 18.29 11.18
CA ALA A 318 -6.30 18.25 11.64
C ALA A 318 -7.23 17.73 10.54
N ASN A 319 -7.15 18.32 9.34
CA ASN A 319 -7.93 17.89 8.17
C ASN A 319 -7.62 16.43 7.78
N LEU A 320 -6.36 16.02 7.87
CA LEU A 320 -5.95 14.65 7.56
C LEU A 320 -6.53 13.64 8.55
N GLN A 321 -6.50 13.93 9.87
CA GLN A 321 -7.05 13.04 10.90
C GLN A 321 -8.56 12.86 10.76
N GLU A 322 -9.28 13.95 10.48
CA GLU A 322 -10.73 13.92 10.26
C GLU A 322 -11.06 13.09 9.02
N SER A 323 -10.43 13.41 7.88
CA SER A 323 -10.65 12.70 6.61
C SER A 323 -10.32 11.22 6.75
N TYR A 324 -9.21 10.87 7.41
CA TYR A 324 -8.81 9.49 7.61
C TYR A 324 -9.82 8.68 8.42
N THR A 325 -10.35 9.24 9.51
CA THR A 325 -11.33 8.59 10.38
C THR A 325 -12.64 8.37 9.62
N LEU A 326 -13.14 9.41 8.95
CA LEU A 326 -14.41 9.36 8.22
C LEU A 326 -14.35 8.42 7.01
N GLU A 327 -13.27 8.47 6.24
CA GLU A 327 -13.17 7.74 4.96
C GLU A 327 -12.88 6.25 5.14
N ASN A 328 -12.18 5.89 6.21
CA ASN A 328 -11.75 4.51 6.44
C ASN A 328 -12.54 3.78 7.54
N ASN A 329 -13.46 4.47 8.23
CA ASN A 329 -14.24 3.89 9.33
C ASN A 329 -13.35 3.21 10.39
N ILE A 330 -12.21 3.82 10.71
CA ILE A 330 -11.28 3.36 11.74
C ILE A 330 -11.61 4.09 13.04
N LYS A 331 -11.68 3.34 14.14
CA LYS A 331 -11.85 3.92 15.47
C LYS A 331 -10.62 4.78 15.80
N SER A 332 -10.86 6.02 16.19
CA SER A 332 -9.81 6.95 16.59
C SER A 332 -9.96 7.33 18.07
N ILE A 333 -8.84 7.45 18.78
CA ILE A 333 -8.80 8.02 20.14
C ILE A 333 -7.85 9.22 20.15
N LEU A 334 -8.19 10.25 20.92
CA LEU A 334 -7.32 11.39 21.13
C LEU A 334 -6.41 11.11 22.33
N ILE A 335 -5.10 11.25 22.15
CA ILE A 335 -4.17 11.33 23.27
C ILE A 335 -4.04 12.81 23.63
N GLU A 336 -4.75 13.19 24.70
CA GLU A 336 -4.59 14.51 25.32
C GLU A 336 -3.19 14.72 25.83
#